data_AF-A0A7X8YB27-F1
#
_entry.id   AF-A0A7X8YB27-F1
#
_cell.length_a   1.000
_cell.length_b   1.000
_cell.length_c   1.000
_cell.angle_alpha   90.00
_cell.angle_beta   90.00
_cell.angle_gamma   90.00
#
_symmetry.space_group_name_H-M   'P 1'
#
loop_
_entity.id
_entity.type
_entity.pdbx_description
1 polymer ?
#
loop_
_entity_poly.entity_id
_entity_poly.type
_entity_poly.pdbx_seq_one_letter_code
_entity_poly.pdbx_strand_id
1 'polypeptide(L)'
;MARSALIFIAVLLSSCQSVDERVSAAAAVQGQARASAPFPDLPPACVAKMGRVRPGDEPWVITFKRWEIVADNRDRQADDCAAWGRDMKTRYAGVRH
;
A
#
# COMPACT_ATOMS: atom_id res chain seq x y z
N MET A 1 -13.99 26.26 -46.88
CA MET A 1 -13.43 27.25 -45.93
C MET A 1 -14.08 27.21 -44.54
N ALA A 2 -15.34 26.77 -44.36
CA ALA A 2 -15.99 26.71 -43.03
C ALA A 2 -15.41 25.64 -42.07
N ARG A 3 -14.90 24.52 -42.59
CA ARG A 3 -14.32 23.44 -41.76
C ARG A 3 -13.04 23.85 -41.04
N SER A 4 -12.19 24.67 -41.67
CA SER A 4 -10.95 25.15 -41.04
C SER A 4 -11.23 26.12 -39.90
N ALA A 5 -12.27 26.95 -40.01
CA ALA A 5 -12.67 27.88 -38.94
C ALA A 5 -13.19 27.16 -37.69
N LEU A 6 -13.90 26.04 -37.86
CA LEU A 6 -14.39 25.23 -36.73
C LEU A 6 -13.25 24.57 -35.94
N ILE A 7 -12.15 24.21 -36.61
CA ILE A 7 -10.98 23.61 -35.95
C ILE A 7 -10.26 24.65 -35.08
N PHE A 8 -10.11 25.88 -35.56
CA PHE A 8 -9.46 26.95 -34.78
C PHE A 8 -10.25 27.34 -33.53
N ILE A 9 -11.59 27.34 -33.59
CA ILE A 9 -12.43 27.66 -32.44
C ILE A 9 -12.36 26.57 -31.35
N ALA A 10 -12.28 25.29 -31.75
CA ALA A 10 -12.15 24.17 -30.82
C ALA A 10 -10.82 24.17 -30.04
N VAL A 11 -9.72 24.61 -30.68
CA VAL A 11 -8.40 24.74 -30.04
C VAL A 11 -8.38 25.88 -29.00
N LEU A 12 -9.06 26.99 -29.28
CA LEU A 12 -9.16 28.12 -28.34
C LEU A 12 -9.98 27.76 -27.09
N LEU A 13 -11.06 26.99 -27.24
CA LEU A 13 -11.88 26.49 -26.13
C LEU A 13 -11.13 25.48 -25.23
N SER A 14 -10.13 24.78 -25.78
CA SER A 14 -9.29 23.86 -25.01
C SER A 14 -8.21 24.56 -24.16
N SER A 15 -8.08 25.89 -24.29
CA SER A 15 -7.09 26.70 -23.56
C SER A 15 -7.64 27.39 -22.31
N CYS A 16 -8.93 27.22 -22.02
CA CYS A 16 -9.68 27.91 -20.96
C CYS A 16 -9.35 27.54 -19.50
N GLN A 17 -8.32 26.73 -19.23
CA GLN A 17 -7.84 26.60 -17.84
C GLN A 17 -7.11 27.88 -17.44
N SER A 18 -7.65 28.58 -16.43
CA SER A 18 -7.02 29.77 -15.88
C SER A 18 -5.66 29.43 -15.27
N VAL A 19 -4.80 30.45 -15.13
CA VAL A 19 -3.50 30.27 -14.47
C VAL A 19 -3.68 29.72 -13.06
N ASP A 20 -4.70 30.18 -12.33
CA ASP A 20 -5.03 29.70 -10.99
C ASP A 20 -5.41 28.21 -10.97
N GLU A 21 -6.15 27.74 -11.97
CA GLU A 21 -6.53 26.33 -12.07
C GLU A 21 -5.31 25.44 -12.30
N ARG A 22 -4.39 25.89 -13.18
CA ARG A 22 -3.12 25.18 -13.45
C ARG A 22 -2.20 25.16 -12.22
N VAL A 23 -2.07 26.29 -11.53
CA VAL A 23 -1.25 26.40 -10.32
C VAL A 23 -1.84 25.56 -9.19
N SER A 24 -3.17 25.56 -9.02
CA SER A 24 -3.84 24.74 -8.01
C SER A 24 -3.67 23.25 -8.29
N ALA A 25 -3.82 22.82 -9.55
CA ALA A 25 -3.57 21.44 -9.95
C ALA A 25 -2.11 21.03 -9.74
N ALA A 26 -1.16 21.89 -10.13
CA ALA A 26 0.26 21.63 -9.92
C ALA A 26 0.62 21.56 -8.43
N ALA A 27 0.06 22.45 -7.60
CA ALA A 27 0.25 22.44 -6.15
C ALA A 27 -0.31 21.17 -5.52
N ALA A 28 -1.47 20.69 -5.97
CA ALA A 28 -2.06 19.43 -5.51
C ALA A 28 -1.17 18.23 -5.86
N VAL A 29 -0.70 18.14 -7.11
CA VAL A 29 0.20 17.07 -7.55
C VAL A 29 1.53 17.12 -6.81
N GLN A 30 2.14 18.30 -6.67
CA GLN A 30 3.39 18.48 -5.94
C GLN A 30 3.22 18.18 -4.44
N GLY A 31 2.09 18.56 -3.85
CA GLY A 31 1.74 18.23 -2.48
C GLY A 31 1.63 16.71 -2.27
N GLN A 32 0.92 16.01 -3.16
CA GLN A 32 0.81 14.55 -3.15
C GLN A 32 2.17 13.87 -3.34
N ALA A 33 3.01 14.37 -4.26
CA ALA A 33 4.35 13.85 -4.52
C ALA A 33 5.32 14.07 -3.34
N ARG A 34 5.17 15.16 -2.58
CA ARG A 34 5.98 15.41 -1.36
C ARG A 34 5.47 14.64 -0.15
N ALA A 35 4.17 14.42 -0.05
CA ALA A 35 3.55 13.68 1.04
C ALA A 35 3.71 12.14 0.91
N SER A 36 4.13 11.67 -0.26
CA SER A 36 4.31 10.26 -0.55
C SER A 36 5.73 9.81 -0.25
N ALA A 37 5.96 9.39 0.99
CA ALA A 37 7.12 8.58 1.29
C ALA A 37 6.83 7.12 0.90
N PRO A 38 7.79 6.41 0.27
CA PRO A 38 7.63 4.99 0.00
C PRO A 38 7.45 4.23 1.32
N PHE A 39 6.45 3.34 1.37
CA PHE A 39 6.24 2.50 2.53
C PHE A 39 7.40 1.51 2.67
N PRO A 40 8.10 1.46 3.83
CA PRO A 40 9.29 0.64 3.99
C PRO A 40 8.96 -0.85 4.04
N ASP A 41 9.99 -1.68 3.87
CA ASP A 41 9.87 -3.10 4.14
C ASP A 41 9.55 -3.36 5.62
N LEU A 42 8.68 -4.33 5.89
CA LEU A 42 8.41 -4.75 7.26
C LEU A 42 9.65 -5.47 7.83
N PRO A 43 9.96 -5.28 9.13
CA PRO A 43 11.00 -6.06 9.79
C PRO A 43 10.72 -7.56 9.68
N PRO A 44 11.72 -8.42 9.48
CA PRO A 44 11.52 -9.87 9.34
C PRO A 44 10.73 -10.50 10.50
N ALA A 45 10.95 -10.00 11.72
CA ALA A 45 10.24 -10.47 12.91
C ALA A 45 8.71 -10.31 12.83
N CYS A 46 8.21 -9.35 12.05
CA CYS A 46 6.80 -9.06 11.88
C CYS A 46 6.06 -10.20 11.15
N VAL A 47 6.74 -10.86 10.21
CA VAL A 47 6.18 -11.94 9.39
C VAL A 47 6.70 -13.34 9.78
N ALA A 48 7.58 -13.42 10.77
CA ALA A 48 8.14 -14.68 11.24
C ALA A 48 7.08 -15.56 11.93
N LYS A 49 6.94 -16.80 11.46
CA LYS A 49 6.08 -17.82 12.08
C LYS A 49 6.79 -18.52 13.23
N MET A 50 6.02 -19.02 14.20
CA MET A 50 6.56 -19.76 15.34
C MET A 50 6.99 -21.16 14.93
N GLY A 51 8.15 -21.60 15.43
CA GLY A 51 8.50 -23.02 15.40
C GLY A 51 7.48 -23.84 16.17
N ARG A 52 7.16 -25.04 15.68
CA ARG A 52 6.32 -25.99 16.41
C ARG A 52 7.19 -26.81 17.35
N VAL A 53 6.75 -26.94 18.60
CA VAL A 53 7.44 -27.77 19.60
C VAL A 53 6.89 -29.19 19.53
N ARG A 54 7.79 -30.17 19.34
CA ARG A 54 7.45 -31.58 19.52
C ARG A 54 7.70 -31.94 20.99
N PRO A 55 6.68 -32.27 21.78
CA PRO A 55 6.90 -32.66 23.16
C PRO A 55 7.71 -33.96 23.23
N GLY A 56 8.63 -34.00 24.20
CA GLY A 56 9.35 -35.21 24.62
C GLY A 56 8.50 -36.00 25.62
N ASP A 57 9.03 -36.21 26.82
CA ASP A 57 8.41 -37.10 27.83
C ASP A 57 7.23 -36.47 28.61
N GLU A 58 6.86 -35.22 28.32
CA GLU A 58 5.72 -34.55 28.96
C GLU A 58 4.37 -35.09 28.43
N PRO A 59 3.31 -35.10 29.26
CA PRO A 59 1.96 -35.42 28.81
C PRO A 59 1.52 -34.50 27.66
N TRP A 60 1.54 -35.06 26.45
CA TRP A 60 1.33 -34.38 25.18
C TRP A 60 0.10 -33.45 25.18
N VAL A 61 -0.98 -33.84 25.86
CA VAL A 61 -2.27 -33.11 25.87
C VAL A 61 -2.15 -31.69 26.43
N ILE A 62 -1.32 -31.47 27.45
CA ILE A 62 -1.20 -30.15 28.11
C ILE A 62 -0.27 -29.24 27.30
N THR A 63 0.86 -29.79 26.84
CA THR A 63 1.85 -29.05 26.07
C THR A 63 1.30 -28.70 24.70
N PHE A 64 0.68 -29.63 23.97
CA PHE A 64 0.12 -29.33 22.65
C PHE A 64 -0.99 -28.28 22.70
N LYS A 65 -1.99 -28.38 23.59
CA LYS A 65 -3.13 -27.46 23.56
C LYS A 65 -2.72 -25.99 23.72
N ARG A 66 -1.86 -25.66 24.69
CA ARG A 66 -1.49 -24.26 24.92
C ARG A 66 -0.49 -23.75 23.88
N TRP A 67 0.50 -24.58 23.51
CA TRP A 67 1.54 -24.15 22.57
C TRP A 67 1.01 -24.02 21.15
N GLU A 68 0.19 -24.96 20.67
CA GLU A 68 -0.40 -24.89 19.34
C GLU A 68 -1.31 -23.68 19.19
N ILE A 69 -2.16 -23.39 20.18
CA ILE A 69 -3.03 -22.22 20.15
C ILE A 69 -2.21 -20.92 20.08
N VAL A 70 -1.13 -20.80 20.87
CA VAL A 70 -0.25 -19.63 20.83
C VAL A 70 0.46 -19.52 19.48
N ALA A 71 1.00 -20.63 18.98
CA ALA A 71 1.71 -20.70 17.71
C ALA A 71 0.79 -20.32 16.53
N ASP A 72 -0.42 -20.88 16.49
CA ASP A 72 -1.39 -20.60 15.43
C ASP A 72 -1.88 -19.15 15.49
N ASN A 73 -2.10 -18.62 16.69
CA ASN A 73 -2.51 -17.22 16.84
C ASN A 73 -1.39 -16.24 16.44
N ARG A 74 -0.13 -16.55 16.76
CA ARG A 74 1.00 -15.74 16.30
C ARG A 74 1.20 -15.86 14.79
N ASP A 75 1.05 -17.05 14.23
CA ASP A 75 1.17 -17.26 12.79
C ASP A 75 0.08 -16.53 12.02
N ARG A 76 -1.16 -16.51 12.53
CA ARG A 76 -2.24 -15.69 11.96
C ARG A 76 -1.87 -14.20 11.96
N GLN A 77 -1.36 -13.70 13.08
CA GLN A 77 -0.86 -12.31 13.13
C GLN A 77 0.29 -12.07 12.13
N ALA A 78 1.14 -13.06 11.87
CA ALA A 78 2.24 -12.94 10.91
C ALA A 78 1.69 -12.79 9.49
N ASP A 79 0.70 -13.60 9.15
CA ASP A 79 0.03 -13.58 7.86
C ASP A 79 -0.75 -12.26 7.66
N ASP A 80 -1.44 -11.77 8.70
CA ASP A 80 -2.13 -10.49 8.69
C ASP A 80 -1.16 -9.32 8.50
N CYS A 81 -0.03 -9.31 9.22
CA CYS A 81 1.03 -8.32 9.03
C CYS A 81 1.60 -8.36 7.61
N ALA A 82 1.84 -9.54 7.06
CA ALA A 82 2.34 -9.69 5.70
C ALA A 82 1.32 -9.16 4.66
N ALA A 83 0.03 -9.41 4.87
CA ALA A 83 -1.04 -8.91 4.02
C ALA A 83 -1.13 -7.38 4.07
N TRP A 84 -1.14 -6.81 5.27
CA TRP A 84 -1.15 -5.37 5.48
C TRP A 84 0.07 -4.68 4.84
N GLY A 85 1.28 -5.24 5.02
CA GLY A 85 2.49 -4.68 4.41
C GLY A 85 2.43 -4.65 2.87
N ARG A 86 1.86 -5.69 2.24
CA ARG A 86 1.66 -5.72 0.78
C ARG A 86 0.64 -4.69 0.31
N ASP A 87 -0.46 -4.53 1.04
CA ASP A 87 -1.48 -3.51 0.77
C ASP A 87 -0.90 -2.10 0.88
N MET A 88 -0.17 -1.81 1.97
CA MET A 88 0.51 -0.52 2.14
C MET A 88 1.53 -0.25 1.04
N LYS A 89 2.39 -1.22 0.72
CA LYS A 89 3.29 -1.09 -0.42
C LYS A 89 2.54 -0.80 -1.71
N THR A 90 1.40 -1.42 -1.97
CA THR A 90 0.61 -1.15 -3.19
C THR A 90 0.08 0.28 -3.21
N ARG A 91 -0.46 0.75 -2.07
CA ARG A 91 -0.99 2.12 -1.92
C ARG A 91 0.08 3.20 -2.05
N TYR A 92 1.29 2.92 -1.58
CA TYR A 92 2.39 3.88 -1.55
C TYR A 92 3.43 3.70 -2.68
N ALA A 93 3.47 2.55 -3.39
CA ALA A 93 4.33 2.33 -4.56
C ALA A 93 3.77 2.93 -5.86
N GLY A 94 2.50 3.38 -5.84
CA GLY A 94 1.85 4.09 -6.94
C GLY A 94 2.34 5.52 -7.12
N VAL A 95 3.11 6.06 -6.18
CA VAL A 95 3.75 7.38 -6.35
C VAL A 95 5.14 7.19 -6.93
N ARG A 96 5.16 6.90 -8.23
CA ARG A 96 6.38 6.92 -9.04
C ARG A 96 6.49 8.29 -9.71
N HIS A 97 7.61 8.97 -9.46
CA HIS A 97 8.04 10.17 -10.17
C HIS A 97 8.32 9.87 -11.64
#